data_AF-A0A8I1PPZ3-F1
#
_entry.id   AF-A0A8I1PPZ3-F1
#
_cell.length_a   1.000
_cell.length_b   1.000
_cell.length_c   1.000
_cell.angle_alpha   90.00
_cell.angle_beta   90.00
_cell.angle_gamma   90.00
#
_symmetry.space_group_name_H-M   'P 1'
#
loop_
_entity.id
_entity.type
_entity.pdbx_description
1 polymer ?
#
loop_
_entity_poly.entity_id
_entity_poly.type
_entity_poly.pdbx_seq_one_letter_code
_entity_poly.pdbx_strand_id
1 'polypeptide(L)'
;MRRTIFYSWQSDLDGVGNRNFIEEALKRALKSIKKDESETIEPVLDRDTAGLSGSPSITESIFEKIALADVFVADVSIINKDSDERHTPNPNILVELGYAVAQLGWNRILLVQNTVFGGPEELPFDLRGRRVIPYIFGEKSGNRSEARGLLQGRLEAGLRAVIDSSNYISLPAGLDVSLWWGKWAIEDSDQAHGGQLFIREVAAAGFLFDLSVFNGAHMGFLTSYACIVSSDVAYARVPNGNNGEIGEVVFRREIYNSRRTIKVNETASCSYYRGARVVFAGEFARKRDALFDHGVLNELELARLYSISGEYFDSLSQRFQQLNEVKNDDDFHAKVIRGGVRGLYTIMEGIVMLGMTGELWVAYIDDDVIRYFTTQVKWKNVLPKTVDNWRERFKDKRILFHSCVDIVPKDNRFAHE
;
A
#
# COMPACT_ATOMS: atom_id res chain seq x y z
N MET A 1 2.13 -12.69 -17.24
CA MET A 1 2.28 -13.07 -15.82
C MET A 1 1.25 -14.17 -15.50
N ARG A 2 1.50 -15.10 -14.56
CA ARG A 2 0.47 -16.08 -14.15
C ARG A 2 -0.43 -15.40 -13.12
N ARG A 3 -1.74 -15.35 -13.39
CA ARG A 3 -2.74 -14.85 -12.43
C ARG A 3 -3.56 -15.98 -11.84
N THR A 4 -3.84 -15.87 -10.55
CA THR A 4 -4.56 -16.84 -9.73
C THR A 4 -5.85 -16.23 -9.21
N ILE A 5 -6.92 -17.02 -9.24
CA ILE A 5 -8.26 -16.58 -8.82
C ILE A 5 -8.77 -17.61 -7.85
N PHE A 6 -9.05 -17.19 -6.62
CA PHE A 6 -9.58 -18.04 -5.58
C PHE A 6 -11.10 -17.94 -5.54
N TYR A 7 -11.80 -19.07 -5.66
CA TYR A 7 -13.26 -19.13 -5.57
C TYR A 7 -13.68 -19.80 -4.27
N SER A 8 -14.24 -18.99 -3.37
CA SER A 8 -14.81 -19.41 -2.08
C SER A 8 -16.28 -19.75 -2.26
N TRP A 9 -16.61 -21.03 -2.08
CA TRP A 9 -17.94 -21.61 -2.33
C TRP A 9 -18.50 -22.33 -1.10
N GLN A 10 -19.83 -22.36 -1.01
CA GLN A 10 -20.56 -22.98 0.11
C GLN A 10 -21.30 -24.26 -0.31
N SER A 11 -21.56 -25.15 0.65
CA SER A 11 -22.27 -26.42 0.46
C SER A 11 -23.71 -26.44 1.00
N ASP A 12 -24.14 -25.37 1.66
CA ASP A 12 -25.45 -25.30 2.36
C ASP A 12 -26.63 -25.13 1.39
N LEU A 13 -26.35 -24.70 0.16
CA LEU A 13 -27.34 -24.57 -0.91
C LEU A 13 -27.14 -25.65 -1.98
N ASP A 14 -28.21 -25.93 -2.74
CA ASP A 14 -28.14 -26.89 -3.84
C ASP A 14 -27.00 -26.56 -4.82
N GLY A 15 -26.17 -27.56 -5.11
CA GLY A 15 -24.98 -27.40 -5.95
C GLY A 15 -25.32 -27.12 -7.41
N VAL A 16 -26.46 -27.59 -7.93
CA VAL A 16 -26.86 -27.40 -9.33
C VAL A 16 -27.20 -25.94 -9.61
N GLY A 17 -27.86 -25.27 -8.66
CA GLY A 17 -28.22 -23.86 -8.72
C GLY A 17 -27.11 -22.89 -8.29
N ASN A 18 -26.17 -23.36 -7.47
CA ASN A 18 -25.19 -22.51 -6.78
C ASN A 18 -23.75 -22.89 -7.15
N ARG A 19 -23.06 -23.64 -6.28
CA ARG A 19 -21.63 -23.95 -6.43
C ARG A 19 -21.22 -24.32 -7.86
N ASN A 20 -21.87 -25.32 -8.45
CA ASN A 20 -21.48 -25.84 -9.76
C ASN A 20 -21.84 -24.84 -10.87
N PHE A 21 -22.95 -24.12 -10.72
CA PHE A 21 -23.40 -23.12 -11.69
C PHE A 21 -22.45 -21.92 -11.76
N ILE A 22 -22.06 -21.39 -10.60
CA ILE A 22 -21.10 -20.29 -10.47
C ILE A 22 -19.74 -20.74 -11.01
N GLU A 23 -19.28 -21.94 -10.62
CA GLU A 23 -18.01 -22.49 -11.08
C GLU A 23 -17.96 -22.66 -12.61
N GLU A 24 -19.03 -23.19 -13.21
CA GLU A 24 -19.14 -23.29 -14.67
C GLU A 24 -19.08 -21.92 -15.36
N ALA A 25 -19.81 -20.93 -14.83
CA ALA A 25 -19.83 -19.58 -15.37
C ALA A 25 -18.45 -18.91 -15.26
N LEU A 26 -17.79 -19.08 -14.11
CA LEU A 26 -16.45 -18.56 -13.83
C LEU A 26 -15.40 -19.21 -14.76
N LYS A 27 -15.41 -20.54 -14.91
CA LYS A 27 -14.54 -21.26 -15.85
C LYS A 27 -14.70 -20.75 -17.29
N ARG A 28 -15.93 -20.47 -17.72
CA ARG A 28 -16.20 -19.94 -19.07
C ARG A 28 -15.73 -18.50 -19.25
N ALA A 29 -15.97 -17.64 -18.24
CA ALA A 29 -15.49 -16.26 -18.26
C ALA A 29 -13.95 -16.23 -18.38
N LEU A 30 -13.25 -17.05 -17.62
CA LEU A 30 -11.79 -17.14 -17.66
C LEU A 30 -11.26 -17.65 -19.00
N LYS A 31 -11.94 -18.63 -19.60
CA LYS A 31 -11.61 -19.10 -20.94
C LYS A 31 -11.80 -18.01 -22.01
N SER A 32 -12.81 -17.17 -21.85
CA SER A 32 -13.06 -16.01 -22.73
C SER A 32 -11.89 -15.01 -22.64
N ILE A 33 -11.53 -14.60 -21.42
CA ILE A 33 -10.44 -13.63 -21.18
C ILE A 33 -9.10 -14.16 -21.74
N LYS A 34 -8.77 -15.44 -21.51
CA LYS A 34 -7.54 -16.06 -22.03
C LYS A 34 -7.44 -16.07 -23.57
N LYS A 35 -8.56 -16.01 -24.29
CA LYS A 35 -8.55 -16.00 -25.76
C LYS A 35 -8.19 -14.62 -26.33
N ASP A 36 -8.43 -13.56 -25.57
CA ASP A 36 -8.28 -12.17 -26.02
C ASP A 36 -6.92 -11.55 -25.63
N GLU A 37 -6.17 -12.16 -24.72
CA GLU A 37 -4.91 -11.63 -24.17
C GLU A 37 -3.74 -12.63 -24.34
N SER A 38 -2.52 -12.13 -24.54
CA SER A 38 -1.29 -12.96 -24.58
C SER A 38 -0.83 -13.47 -23.20
N GLU A 39 -1.64 -13.25 -22.15
CA GLU A 39 -1.36 -13.64 -20.78
C GLU A 39 -1.86 -15.06 -20.45
N THR A 40 -1.15 -15.72 -19.52
CA THR A 40 -1.55 -17.04 -19.02
C THR A 40 -2.34 -16.88 -17.72
N ILE A 41 -3.67 -16.73 -17.83
CA ILE A 41 -4.57 -16.79 -16.68
C ILE A 41 -4.83 -18.27 -16.36
N GLU A 42 -4.46 -18.71 -15.16
CA GLU A 42 -4.78 -20.06 -14.67
C GLU A 42 -5.80 -19.97 -13.54
N PRO A 43 -7.04 -20.45 -13.75
CA PRO A 43 -7.99 -20.58 -12.65
C PRO A 43 -7.44 -21.54 -11.60
N VAL A 44 -7.21 -21.06 -10.38
CA VAL A 44 -6.97 -21.92 -9.22
C VAL A 44 -8.28 -22.02 -8.46
N LEU A 45 -9.23 -22.76 -9.04
CA LEU A 45 -10.53 -23.04 -8.44
C LEU A 45 -10.34 -24.15 -7.41
N ASP A 46 -9.66 -23.84 -6.31
CA ASP A 46 -9.14 -24.89 -5.45
C ASP A 46 -9.35 -24.59 -3.97
N ARG A 47 -10.46 -25.15 -3.45
CA ARG A 47 -10.68 -25.34 -2.02
C ARG A 47 -10.08 -26.67 -1.52
N ASP A 48 -9.60 -27.54 -2.41
CA ASP A 48 -9.08 -28.84 -2.02
C ASP A 48 -7.58 -28.76 -1.68
N THR A 49 -7.14 -29.60 -0.75
CA THR A 49 -5.73 -29.76 -0.36
C THR A 49 -4.89 -30.46 -1.46
N ALA A 50 -5.38 -30.50 -2.70
CA ALA A 50 -4.74 -31.19 -3.81
C ALA A 50 -3.39 -30.52 -4.13
N GLY A 51 -2.30 -31.26 -3.97
CA GLY A 51 -0.94 -30.80 -4.27
C GLY A 51 -0.07 -30.45 -3.06
N LEU A 52 -0.60 -30.45 -1.84
CA LEU A 52 0.20 -30.28 -0.62
C LEU A 52 0.71 -31.63 -0.11
N SER A 53 2.02 -31.72 0.14
CA SER A 53 2.65 -32.94 0.69
C SER A 53 2.55 -32.95 2.22
N GLY A 54 2.17 -34.08 2.82
CA GLY A 54 2.08 -34.27 4.27
C GLY A 54 0.65 -34.24 4.82
N SER A 55 0.48 -33.82 6.08
CA SER A 55 -0.83 -33.64 6.75
C SER A 55 -1.08 -32.16 7.10
N PRO A 56 -1.23 -31.27 6.10
CA PRO A 56 -1.43 -29.85 6.33
C PRO A 56 -2.80 -29.57 6.97
N SER A 57 -2.89 -28.52 7.78
CA SER A 57 -4.18 -27.98 8.22
C SER A 57 -4.93 -27.42 7.01
N ILE A 58 -6.11 -27.99 6.73
CA ILE A 58 -6.97 -27.56 5.61
C ILE A 58 -7.21 -26.04 5.68
N THR A 59 -7.45 -25.51 6.88
CA THR A 59 -7.70 -24.09 7.11
C THR A 59 -6.49 -23.20 6.79
N GLU A 60 -5.29 -23.60 7.21
CA GLU A 60 -4.06 -22.83 6.92
C GLU A 60 -3.80 -22.78 5.41
N SER A 61 -3.95 -23.92 4.72
CA SER A 61 -3.76 -23.99 3.28
C SER A 61 -4.75 -23.11 2.50
N ILE A 62 -5.99 -22.98 2.97
CA ILE A 62 -6.99 -22.11 2.38
C ILE A 62 -6.57 -20.65 2.55
N PHE A 63 -6.17 -20.23 3.74
CA PHE A 63 -5.73 -18.85 3.98
C PHE A 63 -4.46 -18.50 3.21
N GLU A 64 -3.50 -19.42 3.06
CA GLU A 64 -2.33 -19.22 2.21
C GLU A 64 -2.72 -19.00 0.75
N LYS A 65 -3.60 -19.84 0.20
CA LYS A 65 -4.09 -19.69 -1.18
C LYS A 65 -4.87 -18.39 -1.37
N ILE A 66 -5.64 -17.95 -0.37
CA ILE A 66 -6.35 -16.66 -0.40
C ILE A 66 -5.35 -15.50 -0.42
N ALA A 67 -4.32 -15.53 0.44
CA ALA A 67 -3.32 -14.47 0.53
C ALA A 67 -2.50 -14.33 -0.76
N LEU A 68 -2.31 -15.42 -1.50
CA LEU A 68 -1.57 -15.44 -2.77
C LEU A 68 -2.46 -15.19 -4.00
N ALA A 69 -3.78 -15.08 -3.83
CA ALA A 69 -4.70 -14.89 -4.95
C ALA A 69 -4.65 -13.46 -5.51
N ASP A 70 -4.74 -13.32 -6.84
CA ASP A 70 -4.86 -12.02 -7.48
C ASP A 70 -6.31 -11.48 -7.42
N VAL A 71 -7.29 -12.40 -7.45
CA VAL A 71 -8.71 -12.09 -7.31
C VAL A 71 -9.39 -13.11 -6.40
N PHE A 72 -10.25 -12.65 -5.50
CA PHE A 72 -11.09 -13.51 -4.67
C PHE A 72 -12.56 -13.38 -5.08
N VAL A 73 -13.22 -14.51 -5.31
CA VAL A 73 -14.64 -14.60 -5.68
C VAL A 73 -15.39 -15.31 -4.56
N ALA A 74 -16.42 -14.67 -3.99
CA ALA A 74 -17.17 -15.19 -2.85
C ALA A 74 -18.63 -15.49 -3.22
N ASP A 75 -19.09 -16.71 -2.96
CA ASP A 75 -20.52 -17.05 -3.01
C ASP A 75 -21.24 -16.60 -1.72
N VAL A 76 -21.81 -15.40 -1.77
CA VAL A 76 -22.54 -14.79 -0.65
C VAL A 76 -24.05 -15.06 -0.71
N SER A 77 -24.49 -16.11 -1.40
CA SER A 77 -25.90 -16.52 -1.41
C SER A 77 -26.40 -16.82 0.02
N ILE A 78 -27.60 -16.35 0.34
CA ILE A 78 -28.20 -16.49 1.67
C ILE A 78 -28.61 -17.96 1.91
N ILE A 79 -28.22 -18.52 3.06
CA ILE A 79 -28.43 -19.94 3.37
C ILE A 79 -29.73 -20.22 4.14
N ASN A 80 -30.28 -19.18 4.77
CA ASN A 80 -31.41 -19.27 5.69
C ASN A 80 -32.58 -18.37 5.25
N LYS A 81 -32.87 -18.31 3.94
CA LYS A 81 -33.91 -17.43 3.37
C LYS A 81 -35.30 -17.62 4.01
N ASP A 82 -35.60 -18.85 4.42
CA ASP A 82 -36.92 -19.25 4.95
C ASP A 82 -36.97 -19.09 6.49
N SER A 83 -35.94 -18.48 7.08
CA SER A 83 -35.87 -18.20 8.52
C SER A 83 -36.38 -16.80 8.83
N ASP A 84 -37.09 -16.65 9.95
CA ASP A 84 -37.45 -15.36 10.54
C ASP A 84 -36.26 -14.70 11.29
N GLU A 85 -35.14 -15.41 11.43
CA GLU A 85 -33.91 -14.87 11.98
C GLU A 85 -33.14 -14.03 10.95
N ARG A 86 -32.04 -13.41 11.39
CA ARG A 86 -31.20 -12.60 10.51
C ARG A 86 -30.62 -13.45 9.38
N HIS A 87 -30.88 -13.04 8.14
CA HIS A 87 -30.32 -13.68 6.96
C HIS A 87 -28.79 -13.57 6.91
N THR A 88 -28.15 -14.66 6.49
CA THR A 88 -26.71 -14.76 6.40
C THR A 88 -26.28 -15.65 5.24
N PRO A 89 -25.16 -15.35 4.59
CA PRO A 89 -24.38 -16.33 3.85
C PRO A 89 -23.79 -17.39 4.77
N ASN A 90 -23.14 -18.39 4.19
CA ASN A 90 -22.38 -19.37 4.96
C ASN A 90 -21.27 -18.68 5.81
N PRO A 91 -21.18 -18.98 7.13
CA PRO A 91 -20.20 -18.34 8.01
C PRO A 91 -18.73 -18.55 7.63
N ASN A 92 -18.37 -19.70 7.07
CA ASN A 92 -17.00 -19.96 6.62
C ASN A 92 -16.63 -19.05 5.43
N ILE A 93 -17.57 -18.80 4.52
CA ILE A 93 -17.36 -17.83 3.43
C ILE A 93 -17.14 -16.43 3.98
N LEU A 94 -17.87 -16.04 5.04
CA LEU A 94 -17.67 -14.74 5.67
C LEU A 94 -16.29 -14.61 6.34
N VAL A 95 -15.78 -15.68 6.95
CA VAL A 95 -14.42 -15.72 7.52
C VAL A 95 -13.36 -15.63 6.41
N GLU A 96 -13.49 -16.44 5.36
CA GLU A 96 -12.59 -16.42 4.20
C GLU A 96 -12.61 -15.05 3.49
N LEU A 97 -13.79 -14.45 3.33
CA LEU A 97 -13.98 -13.11 2.79
C LEU A 97 -13.34 -12.03 3.67
N GLY A 98 -13.53 -12.08 4.98
CA GLY A 98 -12.90 -11.15 5.91
C GLY A 98 -11.38 -11.19 5.82
N TYR A 99 -10.80 -12.38 5.75
CA TYR A 99 -9.37 -12.57 5.54
C TYR A 99 -8.91 -12.06 4.16
N ALA A 100 -9.64 -12.38 3.09
CA ALA A 100 -9.35 -11.91 1.73
C ALA A 100 -9.37 -10.37 1.64
N VAL A 101 -10.34 -9.72 2.29
CA VAL A 101 -10.42 -8.25 2.36
C VAL A 101 -9.21 -7.66 3.07
N ALA A 102 -8.75 -8.29 4.16
CA ALA A 102 -7.57 -7.84 4.90
C ALA A 102 -6.27 -7.97 4.08
N GLN A 103 -6.12 -9.05 3.30
CA GLN A 103 -4.90 -9.31 2.51
C GLN A 103 -4.89 -8.61 1.14
N LEU A 104 -6.02 -8.63 0.43
CA LEU A 104 -6.11 -8.22 -0.98
C LEU A 104 -6.78 -6.85 -1.17
N GLY A 105 -7.59 -6.42 -0.19
CA GLY A 105 -8.44 -5.23 -0.29
C GLY A 105 -9.66 -5.42 -1.18
N TRP A 106 -10.70 -4.61 -0.95
CA TRP A 106 -11.99 -4.70 -1.65
C TRP A 106 -11.92 -4.61 -3.18
N ASN A 107 -10.91 -3.94 -3.73
CA ASN A 107 -10.75 -3.76 -5.18
C ASN A 107 -10.45 -5.08 -5.92
N ARG A 108 -10.07 -6.14 -5.19
CA ARG A 108 -9.78 -7.47 -5.74
C ARG A 108 -10.83 -8.53 -5.38
N ILE A 109 -11.97 -8.10 -4.83
CA ILE A 109 -13.04 -8.98 -4.38
C ILE A 109 -14.24 -8.89 -5.31
N LEU A 110 -14.75 -10.04 -5.76
CA LEU A 110 -16.01 -10.17 -6.47
C LEU A 110 -17.01 -10.94 -5.60
N LEU A 111 -18.10 -10.28 -5.19
CA LEU A 111 -19.20 -10.93 -4.50
C LEU A 111 -20.21 -11.46 -5.52
N VAL A 112 -20.59 -12.73 -5.43
CA VAL A 112 -21.57 -13.37 -6.31
C VAL A 112 -22.72 -13.88 -5.46
N GLN A 113 -23.97 -13.63 -5.90
CA GLN A 113 -25.15 -14.00 -5.14
C GLN A 113 -26.25 -14.57 -6.04
N ASN A 114 -26.80 -15.72 -5.64
CA ASN A 114 -28.05 -16.22 -6.18
C ASN A 114 -29.24 -15.55 -5.49
N THR A 115 -29.91 -14.66 -6.21
CA THR A 115 -31.01 -13.85 -5.65
C THR A 115 -32.33 -14.60 -5.54
N VAL A 116 -32.39 -15.88 -5.91
CA VAL A 116 -33.50 -16.79 -5.53
C VAL A 116 -33.59 -16.97 -4.01
N PHE A 117 -32.48 -16.75 -3.30
CA PHE A 117 -32.40 -16.90 -1.85
C PHE A 117 -32.49 -15.57 -1.07
N GLY A 118 -32.82 -14.48 -1.76
CA GLY A 118 -32.91 -13.14 -1.18
C GLY A 118 -31.99 -12.15 -1.89
N GLY A 119 -32.35 -10.88 -1.84
CA GLY A 119 -31.66 -9.80 -2.55
C GLY A 119 -30.40 -9.31 -1.84
N PRO A 120 -29.55 -8.50 -2.50
CA PRO A 120 -28.37 -7.90 -1.88
C PRO A 120 -28.69 -7.05 -0.63
N GLU A 121 -29.89 -6.50 -0.56
CA GLU A 121 -30.42 -5.72 0.57
C GLU A 121 -30.68 -6.55 1.83
N GLU A 122 -30.76 -7.88 1.70
CA GLU A 122 -30.97 -8.83 2.82
C GLU A 122 -29.64 -9.38 3.36
N LEU A 123 -28.51 -9.06 2.70
CA LEU A 123 -27.18 -9.45 3.18
C LEU A 123 -26.84 -8.79 4.54
N PRO A 124 -25.83 -9.31 5.26
CA PRO A 124 -25.26 -8.64 6.43
C PRO A 124 -24.86 -7.19 6.15
N PHE A 125 -24.96 -6.31 7.15
CA PHE A 125 -24.74 -4.86 6.98
C PHE A 125 -23.41 -4.50 6.32
N ASP A 126 -22.34 -5.25 6.59
CA ASP A 126 -21.01 -5.05 5.99
C ASP A 126 -20.99 -5.27 4.46
N LEU A 127 -21.93 -6.06 3.94
CA LEU A 127 -22.04 -6.42 2.52
C LEU A 127 -23.12 -5.64 1.77
N ARG A 128 -24.17 -5.13 2.45
CA ARG A 128 -25.31 -4.43 1.80
C ARG A 128 -24.90 -3.24 0.92
N GLY A 129 -23.85 -2.51 1.31
CA GLY A 129 -23.32 -1.37 0.55
C GLY A 129 -22.31 -1.74 -0.55
N ARG A 130 -22.02 -3.03 -0.73
CA ARG A 130 -21.00 -3.51 -1.66
C ARG A 130 -21.64 -3.91 -3.00
N ARG A 131 -20.88 -3.78 -4.08
CA ARG A 131 -21.31 -4.26 -5.39
C ARG A 131 -21.33 -5.79 -5.40
N VAL A 132 -22.50 -6.35 -5.66
CA VAL A 132 -22.70 -7.79 -5.83
C VAL A 132 -22.96 -8.09 -7.31
N ILE A 133 -22.54 -9.26 -7.77
CA ILE A 133 -22.89 -9.84 -9.06
C ILE A 133 -24.09 -10.77 -8.84
N PRO A 134 -25.32 -10.28 -9.02
CA PRO A 134 -26.49 -11.12 -8.83
C PRO A 134 -26.68 -12.06 -10.02
N TYR A 135 -27.27 -13.20 -9.76
CA TYR A 135 -27.92 -14.03 -10.77
C TYR A 135 -29.18 -14.68 -10.21
N ILE A 136 -30.01 -15.23 -11.09
CA ILE A 136 -31.26 -15.91 -10.73
C ILE A 136 -31.25 -17.25 -11.45
N PHE A 137 -31.16 -18.34 -10.70
CA PHE A 137 -31.36 -19.68 -11.22
C PHE A 137 -31.78 -20.63 -10.09
N GLY A 138 -32.86 -21.39 -10.30
CA GLY A 138 -33.37 -22.37 -9.35
C GLY A 138 -33.94 -23.61 -10.07
N GLU A 139 -34.07 -24.73 -9.35
CA GLU A 139 -34.39 -26.05 -9.91
C GLU A 139 -35.66 -26.10 -10.77
N LYS A 140 -36.64 -25.23 -10.51
CA LYS A 140 -37.97 -25.27 -11.15
C LYS A 140 -38.24 -24.12 -12.14
N SER A 141 -37.30 -23.20 -12.32
CA SER A 141 -37.57 -21.97 -13.07
C SER A 141 -36.28 -21.33 -13.57
N GLY A 142 -36.00 -21.50 -14.86
CA GLY A 142 -34.97 -20.74 -15.55
C GLY A 142 -34.39 -21.48 -16.74
N ASN A 143 -34.20 -20.77 -17.85
CA ASN A 143 -33.36 -21.24 -18.94
C ASN A 143 -31.90 -21.25 -18.45
N ARG A 144 -31.39 -22.43 -18.06
CA ARG A 144 -30.02 -22.60 -17.53
C ARG A 144 -28.96 -22.00 -18.45
N SER A 145 -29.14 -22.09 -19.77
CA SER A 145 -28.16 -21.58 -20.72
C SER A 145 -28.10 -20.06 -20.72
N GLU A 146 -29.26 -19.41 -20.70
CA GLU A 146 -29.39 -17.96 -20.67
C GLU A 146 -28.89 -17.37 -19.36
N ALA A 147 -29.34 -17.90 -18.22
CA ALA A 147 -28.89 -17.47 -16.90
C ALA A 147 -27.37 -17.60 -16.74
N ARG A 148 -26.79 -18.71 -17.24
CA ARG A 148 -25.33 -18.92 -17.20
C ARG A 148 -24.61 -17.94 -18.12
N GLY A 149 -25.14 -17.64 -19.30
CA GLY A 149 -24.57 -16.66 -20.22
C GLY A 149 -24.53 -15.25 -19.60
N LEU A 150 -25.59 -14.85 -18.92
CA LEU A 150 -25.65 -13.58 -18.19
C LEU A 150 -24.65 -13.53 -17.04
N LEU A 151 -24.60 -14.57 -16.20
CA LEU A 151 -23.63 -14.64 -15.11
C LEU A 151 -22.19 -14.64 -15.64
N GLN A 152 -21.90 -15.41 -16.70
CA GLN A 152 -20.61 -15.43 -17.37
C GLN A 152 -20.20 -14.01 -17.82
N GLY A 153 -21.06 -13.29 -18.52
CA GLY A 153 -20.74 -11.94 -19.00
C GLY A 153 -20.48 -10.94 -17.86
N ARG A 154 -21.24 -11.04 -16.76
CA ARG A 154 -21.03 -10.20 -15.56
C ARG A 154 -19.73 -10.54 -14.85
N LEU A 155 -19.41 -11.83 -14.68
CA LEU A 155 -18.16 -12.30 -14.11
C LEU A 155 -16.97 -11.86 -14.98
N GLU A 156 -17.06 -11.99 -16.30
CA GLU A 156 -16.02 -11.55 -17.22
C GLU A 156 -15.75 -10.04 -17.08
N ALA A 157 -16.80 -9.21 -17.10
CA ALA A 157 -16.64 -7.77 -16.91
C ALA A 157 -16.03 -7.41 -15.55
N GLY A 158 -16.46 -8.09 -14.48
CA GLY A 158 -15.90 -7.91 -13.14
C GLY A 158 -14.43 -8.31 -13.07
N LEU A 159 -14.08 -9.48 -13.62
CA LEU A 159 -12.72 -9.99 -13.66
C LEU A 159 -11.79 -9.08 -14.46
N ARG A 160 -12.18 -8.63 -15.65
CA ARG A 160 -11.38 -7.68 -16.45
C ARG A 160 -11.14 -6.37 -15.71
N ALA A 161 -12.16 -5.80 -15.08
CA ALA A 161 -11.98 -4.58 -14.28
C ALA A 161 -10.94 -4.75 -13.16
N VAL A 162 -10.95 -5.90 -12.47
CA VAL A 162 -9.96 -6.20 -11.43
C VAL A 162 -8.58 -6.47 -12.05
N ILE A 163 -8.50 -7.25 -13.12
CA ILE A 163 -7.27 -7.64 -13.81
C ILE A 163 -6.58 -6.43 -14.45
N ASP A 164 -7.30 -5.56 -15.15
CA ASP A 164 -6.75 -4.35 -15.77
C ASP A 164 -6.22 -3.37 -14.73
N SER A 165 -6.92 -3.24 -13.59
CA SER A 165 -6.42 -2.46 -12.45
C SER A 165 -5.19 -3.07 -11.77
N SER A 166 -4.92 -4.36 -12.00
CA SER A 166 -3.82 -5.13 -11.41
C SER A 166 -2.59 -5.25 -12.33
N ASN A 167 -2.61 -4.67 -13.54
CA ASN A 167 -1.48 -4.71 -14.49
C ASN A 167 -0.20 -4.02 -13.99
N TYR A 168 -0.30 -3.32 -12.86
CA TYR A 168 0.84 -3.04 -12.00
C TYR A 168 0.36 -3.36 -10.59
N ILE A 169 1.02 -4.29 -9.88
CA ILE A 169 1.00 -4.26 -8.42
C ILE A 169 1.81 -3.02 -8.03
N SER A 170 1.28 -1.83 -8.28
CA SER A 170 1.77 -0.62 -7.65
C SER A 170 1.10 -0.56 -6.29
N LEU A 171 1.91 -0.58 -5.24
CA LEU A 171 1.43 -0.08 -3.95
C LEU A 171 0.85 1.32 -4.20
N PRO A 172 -0.24 1.68 -3.53
CA PRO A 172 -0.94 2.92 -3.84
C PRO A 172 -0.01 4.13 -3.67
N ALA A 173 -0.13 5.08 -4.58
CA ALA A 173 0.56 6.36 -4.58
C ALA A 173 -0.36 7.42 -5.18
N GLY A 174 -0.09 8.70 -4.91
CA GLY A 174 -0.89 9.82 -5.42
C GLY A 174 -1.53 10.66 -4.33
N LEU A 175 -2.11 11.80 -4.72
CA LEU A 175 -2.63 12.87 -3.84
C LEU A 175 -3.57 12.42 -2.71
N ASP A 176 -4.38 11.38 -2.94
CA ASP A 176 -5.42 10.93 -1.99
C ASP A 176 -5.08 9.59 -1.32
N VAL A 177 -3.82 9.15 -1.43
CA VAL A 177 -3.34 7.91 -0.79
C VAL A 177 -2.76 8.20 0.59
N SER A 178 -3.15 7.41 1.59
CA SER A 178 -2.57 7.44 2.95
C SER A 178 -1.26 6.66 3.02
N LEU A 179 -0.34 7.16 3.85
CA LEU A 179 0.91 6.50 4.18
C LEU A 179 1.31 6.87 5.61
N TRP A 180 2.23 6.12 6.21
CA TRP A 180 2.83 6.42 7.51
C TRP A 180 4.22 7.04 7.35
N TRP A 181 5.00 6.51 6.41
CA TRP A 181 6.41 6.83 6.26
C TRP A 181 6.67 8.32 5.96
N GLY A 182 7.78 8.82 6.48
CA GLY A 182 8.33 10.11 6.10
C GLY A 182 8.30 11.15 7.22
N LYS A 183 8.67 12.37 6.85
CA LYS A 183 8.81 13.51 7.77
C LYS A 183 7.52 14.34 7.80
N TRP A 184 7.12 14.69 9.01
CA TRP A 184 5.91 15.45 9.34
C TRP A 184 6.29 16.58 10.31
N ALA A 185 5.61 17.72 10.22
CA ALA A 185 5.90 18.88 11.07
C ALA A 185 4.63 19.62 11.47
N ILE A 186 4.63 20.26 12.63
CA ILE A 186 3.56 21.17 13.06
C ILE A 186 3.62 22.43 12.17
N GLU A 187 2.53 22.73 11.45
CA GLU A 187 2.52 23.83 10.48
C GLU A 187 2.55 25.23 11.11
N ASP A 188 1.85 25.41 12.24
CA ASP A 188 1.83 26.66 12.99
C ASP A 188 3.06 26.78 13.91
N SER A 189 4.22 26.29 13.45
CA SER A 189 5.44 26.44 14.22
C SER A 189 5.92 27.89 14.14
N ASP A 190 5.82 28.61 15.26
CA ASP A 190 6.48 29.90 15.43
C ASP A 190 7.88 29.68 16.05
N GLN A 191 8.63 30.76 16.32
CA GLN A 191 9.94 30.63 16.96
C GLN A 191 9.86 30.04 18.38
N ALA A 192 8.67 30.02 19.01
CA ALA A 192 8.46 29.60 20.38
C ALA A 192 7.81 28.22 20.49
N HIS A 193 7.13 27.67 19.49
CA HIS A 193 6.49 26.36 19.56
C HIS A 193 6.57 25.62 18.24
N GLY A 194 6.81 24.31 18.30
CA GLY A 194 6.79 23.47 17.11
C GLY A 194 7.12 22.02 17.41
N GLY A 195 7.19 21.22 16.35
CA GLY A 195 7.52 19.80 16.47
C GLY A 195 7.71 19.13 15.13
N GLN A 196 8.47 18.03 15.15
CA GLN A 196 8.72 17.17 14.02
C GLN A 196 8.45 15.71 14.41
N LEU A 197 7.82 14.98 13.51
CA LEU A 197 7.65 13.54 13.59
C LEU A 197 8.32 12.94 12.36
N PHE A 198 9.27 12.04 12.55
CA PHE A 198 9.84 11.25 11.47
C PHE A 198 9.51 9.79 11.68
N ILE A 199 8.71 9.22 10.78
CA ILE A 199 8.43 7.79 10.74
C ILE A 199 9.42 7.16 9.75
N ARG A 200 10.43 6.49 10.30
CA ARG A 200 11.62 6.03 9.58
C ARG A 200 11.40 4.74 8.81
N GLU A 201 10.79 3.77 9.48
CA GLU A 201 10.61 2.41 9.00
C GLU A 201 9.19 1.98 9.32
N VAL A 202 8.45 1.57 8.29
CA VAL A 202 7.07 1.08 8.40
C VAL A 202 7.08 -0.39 8.06
N ALA A 203 6.64 -1.22 9.00
CA ALA A 203 6.40 -2.64 8.84
C ALA A 203 4.90 -2.92 8.87
N ALA A 204 4.50 -4.17 8.62
CA ALA A 204 3.09 -4.57 8.61
C ALA A 204 2.37 -4.32 9.96
N ALA A 205 3.08 -4.48 11.09
CA ALA A 205 2.51 -4.40 12.44
C ALA A 205 2.75 -3.06 13.14
N GLY A 206 3.51 -2.14 12.55
CA GLY A 206 3.99 -0.98 13.28
C GLY A 206 5.09 -0.21 12.58
N PHE A 207 5.60 0.82 13.23
CA PHE A 207 6.67 1.65 12.69
C PHE A 207 7.61 2.19 13.75
N LEU A 208 8.87 2.41 13.37
CA LEU A 208 9.85 3.13 14.18
C LEU A 208 9.74 4.63 13.91
N PHE A 209 9.64 5.43 14.97
CA PHE A 209 9.52 6.88 14.85
C PHE A 209 10.50 7.63 15.75
N ASP A 210 10.80 8.88 15.36
CA ASP A 210 11.37 9.91 16.19
C ASP A 210 10.40 11.09 16.27
N LEU A 211 10.03 11.49 17.48
CA LEU A 211 9.13 12.60 17.75
C LEU A 211 9.86 13.64 18.57
N SER A 212 9.94 14.87 18.07
CA SER A 212 10.48 16.02 18.78
C SER A 212 9.46 17.14 18.84
N VAL A 213 9.39 17.81 19.98
CA VAL A 213 8.51 18.97 20.21
C VAL A 213 9.26 19.99 21.05
N PHE A 214 8.93 21.27 20.89
CA PHE A 214 9.49 22.33 21.72
C PHE A 214 8.43 23.39 22.07
N ASN A 215 8.63 24.03 23.21
CA ASN A 215 7.88 25.20 23.66
C ASN A 215 8.83 26.12 24.46
N GLY A 216 9.22 27.24 23.87
CA GLY A 216 10.30 28.12 24.32
C GLY A 216 11.61 27.35 24.39
N ALA A 217 12.28 27.40 25.55
CA ALA A 217 13.51 26.68 25.82
C ALA A 217 13.28 25.21 26.25
N HIS A 218 12.03 24.78 26.42
CA HIS A 218 11.73 23.40 26.81
C HIS A 218 11.55 22.53 25.57
N MET A 219 12.13 21.34 25.59
CA MET A 219 12.08 20.38 24.50
C MET A 219 11.57 19.03 25.00
N GLY A 220 11.02 18.23 24.10
CA GLY A 220 10.72 16.83 24.32
C GLY A 220 11.14 15.99 23.14
N PHE A 221 11.66 14.80 23.42
CA PHE A 221 12.17 13.86 22.43
C PHE A 221 11.73 12.45 22.79
N LEU A 222 11.12 11.76 21.84
CA LEU A 222 10.63 10.40 22.01
C LEU A 222 10.94 9.57 20.76
N THR A 223 11.81 8.58 20.91
CA THR A 223 12.08 7.57 19.87
C THR A 223 11.57 6.24 20.39
N SER A 224 10.65 5.62 19.66
CA SER A 224 10.07 4.33 20.04
C SER A 224 9.46 3.60 18.83
N TYR A 225 8.95 2.40 19.08
CA TYR A 225 8.16 1.63 18.12
C TYR A 225 6.67 1.81 18.41
N ALA A 226 5.90 2.16 17.40
CA ALA A 226 4.44 2.24 17.47
C ALA A 226 3.82 0.99 16.83
N CYS A 227 2.83 0.41 17.48
CA CYS A 227 2.03 -0.70 16.95
C CYS A 227 0.83 -0.14 16.18
N ILE A 228 0.66 -0.56 14.93
CA ILE A 228 -0.53 -0.25 14.12
C ILE A 228 -1.69 -1.13 14.61
N VAL A 229 -2.82 -0.50 14.91
CA VAL A 229 -4.03 -1.19 15.40
C VAL A 229 -5.18 -1.18 14.40
N SER A 230 -5.21 -0.19 13.51
CA SER A 230 -6.15 -0.09 12.40
C SER A 230 -5.45 0.53 11.19
N SER A 231 -6.16 0.65 10.08
CA SER A 231 -5.61 1.33 8.91
C SER A 231 -5.16 2.75 9.23
N ASP A 232 -5.78 3.47 10.16
CA ASP A 232 -5.54 4.88 10.44
C ASP A 232 -4.97 5.18 11.83
N VAL A 233 -4.87 4.19 12.73
CA VAL A 233 -4.44 4.38 14.11
C VAL A 233 -3.25 3.48 14.46
N ALA A 234 -2.29 4.07 15.17
CA ALA A 234 -1.19 3.38 15.82
C ALA A 234 -0.97 3.94 17.23
N TYR A 235 -0.31 3.20 18.10
CA TYR A 235 0.06 3.69 19.44
C TYR A 235 1.45 3.21 19.83
N ALA A 236 2.14 3.96 20.69
CA ALA A 236 3.38 3.54 21.33
C ALA A 236 3.26 3.68 22.84
N ARG A 237 3.69 2.64 23.55
CA ARG A 237 3.83 2.66 25.02
C ARG A 237 5.29 2.70 25.38
N VAL A 238 5.65 3.58 26.30
CA VAL A 238 7.04 3.79 26.72
C VAL A 238 7.15 3.85 28.24
N PRO A 239 8.25 3.35 28.83
CA PRO A 239 8.50 3.52 30.26
C PRO A 239 8.58 5.01 30.62
N ASN A 240 7.75 5.49 31.53
CA ASN A 240 7.73 6.88 31.95
C ASN A 240 8.44 7.06 33.30
N GLY A 241 9.76 6.84 33.29
CA GLY A 241 10.59 6.89 34.49
C GLY A 241 10.75 5.55 35.20
N ASN A 242 11.26 5.58 36.44
CA ASN A 242 11.78 4.39 37.13
C ASN A 242 10.74 3.61 37.95
N ASN A 243 9.52 4.15 38.12
CA ASN A 243 8.51 3.58 39.00
C ASN A 243 7.55 2.60 38.29
N GLY A 244 7.87 2.19 37.06
CA GLY A 244 7.00 1.33 36.25
C GLY A 244 5.78 2.04 35.66
N GLU A 245 5.72 3.38 35.74
CA GLU A 245 4.73 4.17 35.01
C GLU A 245 4.92 4.00 33.50
N ILE A 246 3.81 4.01 32.76
CA ILE A 246 3.81 3.85 31.30
C ILE A 246 3.21 5.11 30.69
N GLY A 247 3.99 5.75 29.83
CA GLY A 247 3.52 6.79 28.93
C GLY A 247 2.95 6.18 27.66
N GLU A 248 1.99 6.86 27.05
CA GLU A 248 1.33 6.39 25.84
C GLU A 248 1.10 7.55 24.88
N VAL A 249 1.51 7.35 23.62
CA VAL A 249 1.21 8.26 22.51
C VAL A 249 0.42 7.51 21.45
N VAL A 250 -0.63 8.14 20.94
CA VAL A 250 -1.50 7.61 19.89
C VAL A 250 -1.37 8.48 18.64
N PHE A 251 -1.18 7.84 17.50
CA PHE A 251 -1.09 8.44 16.18
C PHE A 251 -2.37 8.14 15.42
N ARG A 252 -3.01 9.17 14.86
CA ARG A 252 -4.14 9.03 13.95
C ARG A 252 -3.81 9.75 12.65
N ARG A 253 -3.70 9.02 11.55
CA ARG A 253 -3.49 9.61 10.22
C ARG A 253 -4.82 10.00 9.60
N GLU A 254 -4.85 11.15 8.96
CA GLU A 254 -6.03 11.71 8.29
C GLU A 254 -5.63 12.26 6.92
N ILE A 255 -6.57 12.21 5.98
CA ILE A 255 -6.48 12.91 4.70
C ILE A 255 -7.73 13.76 4.52
N TYR A 256 -7.52 15.04 4.24
CA TYR A 256 -8.59 15.97 3.93
C TYR A 256 -8.12 16.94 2.84
N ASN A 257 -8.88 17.11 1.75
CA ASN A 257 -8.48 17.96 0.60
C ASN A 257 -7.05 17.67 0.11
N SER A 258 -6.72 16.37 -0.01
CA SER A 258 -5.39 15.85 -0.39
C SER A 258 -4.24 16.29 0.54
N ARG A 259 -4.54 16.88 1.70
CA ARG A 259 -3.56 17.20 2.75
C ARG A 259 -3.50 16.02 3.73
N ARG A 260 -2.28 15.60 4.06
CA ARG A 260 -2.03 14.49 4.99
C ARG A 260 -1.57 15.03 6.33
N THR A 261 -2.24 14.61 7.38
CA THR A 261 -1.84 14.93 8.75
C THR A 261 -1.80 13.69 9.61
N ILE A 262 -0.93 13.71 10.62
CA ILE A 262 -0.94 12.77 11.73
C ILE A 262 -1.23 13.58 12.99
N LYS A 263 -2.37 13.30 13.60
CA LYS A 263 -2.68 13.79 14.94
C LYS A 263 -2.01 12.88 15.94
N VAL A 264 -1.10 13.44 16.73
CA VAL A 264 -0.48 12.77 17.86
C VAL A 264 -1.20 13.20 19.13
N ASN A 265 -1.58 12.25 19.98
CA ASN A 265 -2.17 12.50 21.28
C ASN A 265 -1.35 11.79 22.36
N GLU A 266 -1.04 12.48 23.45
CA GLU A 266 -0.45 11.88 24.64
C GLU A 266 -1.59 11.41 25.57
N THR A 267 -1.95 10.13 25.49
CA THR A 267 -3.08 9.53 26.23
C THR A 267 -2.70 9.09 27.64
N ALA A 268 -1.42 8.81 27.87
CA ALA A 268 -0.82 8.65 29.20
C ALA A 268 0.49 9.43 29.26
N SER A 269 0.79 10.05 30.40
CA SER A 269 1.85 11.07 30.40
C SER A 269 3.23 10.50 30.05
N CYS A 270 3.93 11.20 29.17
CA CYS A 270 5.31 10.92 28.78
C CYS A 270 6.27 11.97 29.36
N SER A 271 6.04 12.40 30.61
CA SER A 271 6.78 13.47 31.29
C SER A 271 8.28 13.21 31.41
N TYR A 272 8.72 11.96 31.45
CA TYR A 272 10.15 11.61 31.51
C TYR A 272 10.93 12.05 30.26
N TYR A 273 10.22 12.23 29.14
CA TYR A 273 10.81 12.50 27.82
C TYR A 273 10.71 13.97 27.38
N ARG A 274 10.24 14.88 28.26
CA ARG A 274 9.96 16.28 27.89
C ARG A 274 10.15 17.25 29.06
N GLY A 275 10.53 18.47 28.73
CA GLY A 275 10.59 19.59 29.67
C GLY A 275 9.21 20.03 30.16
N ALA A 276 9.19 20.85 31.21
CA ALA A 276 7.95 21.39 31.77
C ALA A 276 7.11 22.11 30.71
N ARG A 277 5.79 21.89 30.73
CA ARG A 277 4.80 22.51 29.81
C ARG A 277 4.92 22.14 28.33
N VAL A 278 5.76 21.17 27.98
CA VAL A 278 5.80 20.58 26.64
C VAL A 278 4.87 19.38 26.59
N VAL A 279 4.09 19.22 25.52
CA VAL A 279 3.31 18.01 25.23
C VAL A 279 3.64 17.46 23.86
N PHE A 280 3.61 16.14 23.72
CA PHE A 280 3.79 15.49 22.41
C PHE A 280 2.56 15.61 21.52
N ALA A 281 1.43 16.05 22.09
CA ALA A 281 0.19 16.21 21.35
C ALA A 281 0.30 17.35 20.32
N GLY A 282 -0.21 17.10 19.11
CA GLY A 282 -0.18 18.07 18.01
C GLY A 282 -0.65 17.48 16.69
N GLU A 283 -0.91 18.35 15.71
CA GLU A 283 -1.22 17.95 14.35
C GLU A 283 0.00 18.17 13.44
N PHE A 284 0.56 17.06 12.95
CA PHE A 284 1.77 17.04 12.14
C PHE A 284 1.39 16.87 10.68
N ALA A 285 1.66 17.87 9.85
CA ALA A 285 1.38 17.80 8.42
C ALA A 285 2.58 17.28 7.64
N ARG A 286 2.30 16.50 6.59
CA ARG A 286 3.32 16.08 5.63
C ARG A 286 3.59 17.19 4.63
N LYS A 287 4.87 17.46 4.35
CA LYS A 287 5.25 18.26 3.18
C LYS A 287 4.89 17.51 1.89
N ARG A 288 4.40 18.24 0.88
CA ARG A 288 4.17 17.71 -0.47
C ARG A 288 5.46 17.09 -1.03
N ASP A 289 5.32 15.93 -1.65
CA ASP A 289 6.39 15.22 -2.32
C ASP A 289 5.88 14.81 -3.70
N ALA A 290 6.41 15.43 -4.77
CA ALA A 290 5.85 15.24 -6.09
C ALA A 290 6.02 13.80 -6.60
N LEU A 291 7.10 13.12 -6.21
CA LEU A 291 7.33 11.73 -6.59
C LEU A 291 6.22 10.84 -6.00
N PHE A 292 5.76 11.11 -4.78
CA PHE A 292 4.58 10.44 -4.23
C PHE A 292 3.27 10.93 -4.86
N ASP A 293 3.06 12.24 -4.85
CA ASP A 293 1.77 12.88 -5.11
C ASP A 293 1.31 12.71 -6.55
N HIS A 294 2.24 12.54 -7.50
CA HIS A 294 1.95 12.21 -8.90
C HIS A 294 1.98 10.70 -9.20
N GLY A 295 2.10 9.84 -8.19
CA GLY A 295 2.07 8.39 -8.36
C GLY A 295 3.32 7.80 -9.02
N VAL A 296 4.47 8.48 -8.91
CA VAL A 296 5.75 7.94 -9.42
C VAL A 296 6.33 6.92 -8.45
N LEU A 297 6.35 7.25 -7.15
CA LEU A 297 6.84 6.38 -6.08
C LEU A 297 5.73 6.09 -5.09
N ASN A 298 5.61 4.83 -4.67
CA ASN A 298 4.81 4.44 -3.53
C ASN A 298 5.57 4.59 -2.20
N GLU A 299 4.91 4.27 -1.09
CA GLU A 299 5.48 4.39 0.27
C GLU A 299 6.78 3.59 0.44
N LEU A 300 6.80 2.34 -0.04
CA LEU A 300 7.97 1.46 0.06
C LEU A 300 9.13 1.98 -0.79
N GLU A 301 8.84 2.47 -1.99
CA GLU A 301 9.85 3.03 -2.90
C GLU A 301 10.44 4.34 -2.36
N LEU A 302 9.63 5.18 -1.71
CA LEU A 302 10.13 6.37 -1.02
C LEU A 302 11.01 6.01 0.17
N ALA A 303 10.60 5.05 0.98
CA ALA A 303 11.42 4.55 2.09
C ALA A 303 12.75 3.99 1.57
N ARG A 304 12.72 3.28 0.44
CA ARG A 304 13.94 2.77 -0.22
C ARG A 304 14.79 3.90 -0.79
N LEU A 305 14.19 4.91 -1.39
CA LEU A 305 14.89 6.11 -1.87
C LEU A 305 15.61 6.81 -0.72
N TYR A 306 14.93 6.96 0.43
CA TYR A 306 15.55 7.48 1.64
C TYR A 306 16.68 6.59 2.15
N SER A 307 16.51 5.26 2.15
CA SER A 307 17.55 4.33 2.64
C SER A 307 18.89 4.45 1.89
N ILE A 308 18.87 4.87 0.62
CA ILE A 308 20.09 5.06 -0.18
C ILE A 308 20.58 6.51 -0.22
N SER A 309 19.74 7.50 0.13
CA SER A 309 20.08 8.93 0.05
C SER A 309 20.25 9.62 1.41
N GLY A 310 19.58 9.14 2.46
CA GLY A 310 19.76 9.56 3.85
C GLY A 310 19.68 11.08 4.04
N GLU A 311 20.75 11.66 4.58
CA GLU A 311 20.93 13.11 4.75
C GLU A 311 20.71 13.93 3.46
N TYR A 312 20.91 13.34 2.28
CA TYR A 312 20.71 14.00 0.98
C TYR A 312 19.26 13.96 0.47
N PHE A 313 18.38 13.19 1.11
CA PHE A 313 17.01 12.97 0.62
C PHE A 313 16.22 14.27 0.44
N ASP A 314 16.28 15.20 1.40
CA ASP A 314 15.50 16.45 1.31
C ASP A 314 16.03 17.35 0.19
N SER A 315 17.36 17.38 -0.03
CA SER A 315 17.96 18.10 -1.15
C SER A 315 17.51 17.48 -2.47
N LEU A 316 17.61 16.15 -2.59
CA LEU A 316 17.14 15.40 -3.75
C LEU A 316 15.66 15.69 -4.08
N SER A 317 14.74 15.52 -3.12
CA SER A 317 13.30 15.70 -3.35
C SER A 317 12.93 17.08 -3.88
N GLN A 318 13.68 18.13 -3.51
CA GLN A 318 13.44 19.48 -4.02
C GLN A 318 13.69 19.63 -5.52
N ARG A 319 14.41 18.71 -6.16
CA ARG A 319 14.70 18.73 -7.61
C ARG A 319 13.55 18.14 -8.42
N PHE A 320 12.58 17.53 -7.78
CA PHE A 320 11.43 16.90 -8.41
C PHE A 320 10.17 17.74 -8.20
N GLN A 321 10.16 19.00 -8.64
CA GLN A 321 8.94 19.83 -8.63
C GLN A 321 8.11 19.62 -9.89
N GLN A 322 8.78 19.44 -11.04
CA GLN A 322 8.19 19.05 -12.30
C GLN A 322 8.76 17.71 -12.71
N LEU A 323 7.88 16.81 -13.16
CA LEU A 323 8.22 15.44 -13.51
C LEU A 323 8.00 15.24 -15.00
N ASN A 324 8.99 14.67 -15.68
CA ASN A 324 8.87 14.26 -17.07
C ASN A 324 9.37 12.82 -17.19
N GLU A 325 8.54 11.94 -17.73
CA GLU A 325 9.00 10.61 -18.11
C GLU A 325 9.86 10.70 -19.37
N VAL A 326 11.01 10.05 -19.34
CA VAL A 326 11.98 10.08 -20.44
C VAL A 326 12.36 8.66 -20.85
N LYS A 327 12.94 8.53 -22.04
CA LYS A 327 13.37 7.25 -22.59
C LYS A 327 14.51 6.64 -21.76
N ASN A 328 14.45 5.34 -21.56
CA ASN A 328 15.58 4.54 -21.07
C ASN A 328 16.51 4.15 -22.25
N ASP A 329 17.80 4.40 -22.09
CA ASP A 329 18.87 4.16 -23.07
C ASP A 329 19.74 2.96 -22.68
N ASP A 330 19.53 2.39 -21.50
CA ASP A 330 20.15 1.16 -21.03
C ASP A 330 19.48 -0.10 -21.61
N ASP A 331 20.14 -1.24 -21.45
CA ASP A 331 19.70 -2.55 -21.94
C ASP A 331 18.77 -3.31 -20.97
N PHE A 332 18.59 -2.78 -19.75
CA PHE A 332 17.68 -3.32 -18.75
C PHE A 332 16.39 -2.51 -18.66
N HIS A 333 15.30 -3.14 -18.20
CA HIS A 333 14.01 -2.45 -18.05
C HIS A 333 13.99 -1.55 -16.81
N ALA A 334 13.78 -0.25 -17.05
CA ALA A 334 13.52 0.73 -16.00
C ALA A 334 12.61 1.86 -16.51
N LYS A 335 11.73 2.35 -15.65
CA LYS A 335 10.98 3.60 -15.85
C LYS A 335 11.86 4.77 -15.44
N VAL A 336 11.96 5.81 -16.25
CA VAL A 336 12.88 6.93 -16.01
C VAL A 336 12.11 8.23 -15.87
N ILE A 337 12.24 8.86 -14.70
CA ILE A 337 11.65 10.16 -14.39
C ILE A 337 12.75 11.20 -14.23
N ARG A 338 12.65 12.27 -15.01
CA ARG A 338 13.48 13.45 -14.88
C ARG A 338 12.72 14.52 -14.12
N GLY A 339 13.35 15.01 -13.05
CA GLY A 339 12.86 16.10 -12.21
C GLY A 339 13.54 17.43 -12.55
N GLY A 340 12.82 18.54 -12.43
CA GLY A 340 13.45 19.85 -12.38
C GLY A 340 12.66 20.89 -11.60
N VAL A 341 13.36 21.96 -11.21
CA VAL A 341 12.74 23.20 -10.70
C VAL A 341 12.56 24.18 -11.85
N ARG A 342 11.35 24.72 -11.99
CA ARG A 342 10.99 25.64 -13.08
C ARG A 342 11.96 26.81 -13.14
N GLY A 343 12.65 26.97 -14.27
CA GLY A 343 13.60 28.06 -14.51
C GLY A 343 15.02 27.81 -13.98
N LEU A 344 15.27 26.69 -13.29
CA LEU A 344 16.57 26.36 -12.69
C LEU A 344 17.15 25.01 -13.16
N TYR A 345 16.78 24.54 -14.36
CA TYR A 345 17.16 23.20 -14.85
C TYR A 345 18.67 22.98 -15.04
N THR A 346 19.50 24.03 -15.07
CA THR A 346 20.95 23.88 -15.15
C THR A 346 21.62 23.59 -13.81
N ILE A 347 20.92 23.80 -12.69
CA ILE A 347 21.47 23.69 -11.33
C ILE A 347 20.56 22.92 -10.35
N MET A 348 19.27 22.76 -10.66
CA MET A 348 18.25 22.13 -9.82
C MET A 348 17.50 21.08 -10.63
N GLU A 349 18.23 20.04 -11.02
CA GLU A 349 17.73 18.94 -11.84
C GLU A 349 18.08 17.58 -11.22
N GLY A 350 17.22 16.60 -11.42
CA GLY A 350 17.44 15.23 -10.96
C GLY A 350 16.89 14.19 -11.94
N ILE A 351 17.32 12.95 -11.75
CA ILE A 351 16.84 11.79 -12.49
C ILE A 351 16.68 10.60 -11.54
N VAL A 352 15.58 9.88 -11.68
CA VAL A 352 15.26 8.65 -10.97
C VAL A 352 14.91 7.57 -11.99
N MET A 353 15.60 6.44 -11.93
CA MET A 353 15.28 5.23 -12.71
C MET A 353 14.74 4.16 -11.75
N LEU A 354 13.63 3.54 -12.12
CA LEU A 354 12.89 2.53 -11.34
C LEU A 354 12.89 1.21 -12.10
N GLY A 355 13.59 0.20 -11.56
CA GLY A 355 13.58 -1.15 -12.11
C GLY A 355 12.32 -1.93 -11.71
N MET A 356 12.08 -3.06 -12.38
CA MET A 356 10.87 -3.86 -12.19
C MET A 356 10.85 -4.66 -10.88
N THR A 357 11.99 -4.84 -10.22
CA THR A 357 12.11 -5.63 -8.97
C THR A 357 12.48 -4.77 -7.77
N GLY A 358 12.37 -3.44 -7.92
CA GLY A 358 12.65 -2.48 -6.86
C GLY A 358 14.06 -1.88 -6.90
N GLU A 359 14.78 -2.07 -8.00
CA GLU A 359 16.05 -1.42 -8.27
C GLU A 359 15.87 0.09 -8.43
N LEU A 360 16.80 0.87 -7.88
CA LEU A 360 16.81 2.32 -7.98
C LEU A 360 18.16 2.81 -8.50
N TRP A 361 18.13 3.79 -9.39
CA TRP A 361 19.29 4.59 -9.77
C TRP A 361 18.88 6.05 -9.75
N VAL A 362 19.60 6.87 -8.99
CA VAL A 362 19.18 8.22 -8.70
C VAL A 362 20.37 9.14 -8.79
N ALA A 363 20.23 10.25 -9.51
CA ALA A 363 21.21 11.30 -9.52
C ALA A 363 20.56 12.67 -9.46
N TYR A 364 21.26 13.65 -8.88
CA TYR A 364 20.82 15.03 -8.91
C TYR A 364 21.99 16.01 -8.85
N ILE A 365 21.75 17.23 -9.32
CA ILE A 365 22.70 18.33 -9.25
C ILE A 365 22.66 18.92 -7.83
N ASP A 366 23.82 18.90 -7.17
CA ASP A 366 24.06 19.48 -5.85
C ASP A 366 25.21 20.47 -5.98
N ASP A 367 24.89 21.73 -6.29
CA ASP A 367 25.84 22.80 -6.59
C ASP A 367 26.84 22.40 -7.69
N ASP A 368 28.11 22.21 -7.34
CA ASP A 368 29.21 21.91 -8.26
C ASP A 368 29.44 20.40 -8.49
N VAL A 369 28.61 19.56 -7.86
CA VAL A 369 28.70 18.11 -7.99
C VAL A 369 27.40 17.48 -8.47
N ILE A 370 27.52 16.28 -9.02
CA ILE A 370 26.39 15.37 -9.24
C ILE A 370 26.48 14.31 -8.17
N ARG A 371 25.47 14.19 -7.32
CA ARG A 371 25.39 13.05 -6.40
C ARG A 371 24.65 11.92 -7.05
N TYR A 372 25.15 10.72 -6.84
CA TYR A 372 24.57 9.51 -7.40
C TYR A 372 24.42 8.42 -6.32
N PHE A 373 23.27 7.77 -6.34
CA PHE A 373 22.84 6.74 -5.40
C PHE A 373 22.21 5.58 -6.17
N THR A 374 22.40 4.36 -5.67
CA THR A 374 21.75 3.18 -6.25
C THR A 374 21.60 2.06 -5.24
N THR A 375 20.57 1.23 -5.41
CA THR A 375 20.45 -0.04 -4.68
C THR A 375 21.28 -1.16 -5.30
N GLN A 376 21.82 -0.96 -6.50
CA GLN A 376 22.49 -2.00 -7.27
C GLN A 376 24.01 -1.97 -7.09
N VAL A 377 24.56 -3.07 -6.57
CA VAL A 377 26.00 -3.23 -6.31
C VAL A 377 26.83 -2.99 -7.57
N LYS A 378 26.41 -3.52 -8.72
CA LYS A 378 27.08 -3.35 -10.02
C LYS A 378 27.30 -1.88 -10.39
N TRP A 379 26.35 -1.02 -10.00
CA TRP A 379 26.31 0.37 -10.41
C TRP A 379 26.79 1.33 -9.31
N LYS A 380 27.38 0.83 -8.21
CA LYS A 380 27.82 1.69 -7.09
C LYS A 380 28.91 2.70 -7.48
N ASN A 381 29.75 2.38 -8.47
CA ASN A 381 30.87 3.22 -8.91
C ASN A 381 30.85 3.53 -10.41
N VAL A 382 29.75 3.24 -11.09
CA VAL A 382 29.58 3.42 -12.54
C VAL A 382 28.15 3.90 -12.80
N LEU A 383 27.99 4.84 -13.72
CA LEU A 383 26.67 5.34 -14.11
C LEU A 383 26.02 4.45 -15.18
N PRO A 384 24.71 4.16 -15.07
CA PRO A 384 23.91 3.68 -16.20
C PRO A 384 23.99 4.66 -17.37
N LYS A 385 23.86 4.14 -18.59
CA LYS A 385 23.96 4.94 -19.82
C LYS A 385 22.93 6.06 -19.84
N THR A 386 21.72 5.83 -19.34
CA THR A 386 20.70 6.88 -19.21
C THR A 386 21.13 8.01 -18.28
N VAL A 387 21.75 7.71 -17.15
CA VAL A 387 22.25 8.74 -16.22
C VAL A 387 23.45 9.47 -16.84
N ASP A 388 24.31 8.74 -17.55
CA ASP A 388 25.47 9.32 -18.25
C ASP A 388 25.05 10.27 -19.39
N ASN A 389 24.02 9.90 -20.16
CA ASN A 389 23.41 10.73 -21.18
C ASN A 389 22.74 11.97 -20.57
N TRP A 390 22.02 11.80 -19.46
CA TRP A 390 21.35 12.90 -18.76
C TRP A 390 22.32 14.00 -18.32
N ARG A 391 23.51 13.62 -17.83
CA ARG A 391 24.55 14.56 -17.38
C ARG A 391 25.36 15.22 -18.48
N GLU A 392 25.15 14.89 -19.76
CA GLU A 392 25.93 15.49 -20.85
C GLU A 392 25.84 17.01 -20.92
N ARG A 393 24.78 17.59 -20.35
CA ARG A 393 24.54 19.04 -20.31
C ARG A 393 25.31 19.76 -19.19
N PHE A 394 25.97 19.01 -18.30
CA PHE A 394 26.74 19.53 -17.16
C PHE A 394 27.95 18.62 -16.88
N LYS A 395 28.70 18.29 -17.94
CA LYS A 395 29.91 17.44 -17.91
C LYS A 395 31.05 18.00 -17.05
N ASP A 396 31.01 19.30 -16.78
CA ASP A 396 31.93 20.02 -15.90
C ASP A 396 31.80 19.63 -14.42
N LYS A 397 30.62 19.12 -14.01
CA LYS A 397 30.35 18.76 -12.62
C LYS A 397 30.94 17.40 -12.27
N ARG A 398 31.64 17.33 -11.14
CA ARG A 398 32.24 16.10 -10.62
C ARG A 398 31.15 15.18 -10.07
N ILE A 399 31.25 13.88 -10.36
CA ILE A 399 30.33 12.87 -9.82
C ILE A 399 30.80 12.39 -8.44
N LEU A 400 29.88 12.35 -7.48
CA LEU A 400 30.05 11.73 -6.18
C LEU A 400 29.18 10.48 -6.09
N PHE A 401 29.82 9.33 -6.07
CA PHE A 401 29.17 8.04 -5.85
C PHE A 401 29.01 7.80 -4.35
N HIS A 402 27.76 7.68 -3.89
CA HIS A 402 27.47 7.42 -2.49
C HIS A 402 27.24 5.92 -2.27
N SER A 403 28.14 5.29 -1.52
CA SER A 403 28.06 3.87 -1.16
C SER A 403 27.47 3.63 0.24
N CYS A 404 27.48 4.65 1.09
CA CYS A 404 26.91 4.71 2.44
C CYS A 404 26.43 6.15 2.71
N VAL A 405 25.35 6.29 3.48
CA VAL A 405 24.74 7.58 3.86
C VAL A 405 24.23 7.52 5.29
N ASP A 406 24.21 8.66 5.97
CA ASP A 406 23.58 8.76 7.30
C ASP A 406 22.06 8.78 7.14
N ILE A 407 21.38 7.74 7.65
CA ILE A 407 19.91 7.59 7.60
C ILE A 407 19.23 7.86 8.95
N VAL A 408 20.01 7.97 10.03
CA VAL A 408 19.51 8.34 11.34
C VAL A 408 19.72 9.85 11.49
N PRO A 409 18.67 10.64 11.80
CA PRO A 409 18.84 12.06 12.07
C PRO A 409 19.91 12.26 13.14
N LYS A 410 20.88 13.15 12.86
CA LYS A 410 21.92 13.48 13.84
C LYS A 410 21.24 14.11 15.05
N ASP A 411 21.53 13.51 16.20
CA ASP A 411 20.98 13.94 17.46
C ASP A 411 21.63 15.28 17.84
N ASN A 412 20.89 16.38 17.72
CA ASN A 412 21.41 17.72 18.06
C ASN A 412 21.70 17.88 19.57
N ARG A 413 21.60 16.81 20.37
CA ARG A 413 22.02 16.77 21.78
C ARG A 413 23.48 17.18 22.02
N PHE A 414 24.35 17.11 21.00
CA PHE A 414 25.80 17.36 21.14
C PHE A 414 26.36 18.42 20.17
N ALA A 415 25.53 19.20 19.48
CA ALA A 415 26.00 20.22 18.51
C ALA A 415 26.58 21.49 19.17
N HIS A 416 26.71 21.50 20.50
CA HIS A 416 27.33 22.55 21.28
C HIS A 416 28.32 21.94 22.28
N GLU A 417 29.42 21.38 21.77
CA GLU A 417 30.70 21.30 22.50
C GLU A 417 31.73 22.17 21.80
#